data_AF-J3TE76-F1
#
_entry.id   AF-J3TE76-F1
#
_cell.length_a   1.000
_cell.length_b   1.000
_cell.length_c   1.000
_cell.angle_alpha   90.00
_cell.angle_beta   90.00
_cell.angle_gamma   90.00
#
_symmetry.space_group_name_H-M   'P 1'
#
loop_
_entity.id
_entity.type
_entity.pdbx_description
1 polymer ?
#
loop_
_entity_poly.entity_id
_entity_poly.type
_entity_poly.pdbx_seq_one_letter_code
_entity_poly.pdbx_strand_id
1 'polypeptide(L)'
;MKIYYTKIMFKKYYKLFIGCEIHIKCNINKLFTNNNLNIYDFALPGLLPKFNNKIFKFIFLINFLFNGNFYYLSLIERKLYFYYDLPKNYQITQNNFQNIFNLIIKNKCNKKIIFKKIHFEEDAASLKKNQKLIINYKRSGNSLLEFVTEPLFNDINCLILFIKYLKKIIYNNKISNLNMHLNEMRIDLNLSIFNLINFKKTKKIEIKNLNSFDNIKKSISYDFYRQILFLEKNYFLFQQTRSYNEKYTFKIRKKCSKNYNYHIDYDFGYLINFDYEFFLNKNIKKKILFFFPKKKYFFLKKKNKYFLKNKYYFFFFFFFNIYKKIKKYKIFILYKNIKFFFKIKNFFSINF
;
A
#
# COMPACT_ATOMS: atom_id res chain seq x y z
N MET A 1 17.04 1.42 -39.28
CA MET A 1 18.21 0.84 -38.59
C MET A 1 18.90 1.76 -37.57
N LYS A 2 19.16 3.06 -37.87
CA LYS A 2 19.87 3.99 -36.95
C LYS A 2 19.23 4.13 -35.54
N ILE A 3 17.91 4.25 -35.44
CA ILE A 3 17.23 4.36 -34.12
C ILE A 3 17.39 3.07 -33.30
N TYR A 4 17.30 1.89 -33.91
CA TYR A 4 17.45 0.61 -33.21
C TYR A 4 18.88 0.40 -32.67
N TYR A 5 19.90 0.76 -33.44
CA TYR A 5 21.30 0.73 -32.99
C TYR A 5 21.55 1.68 -31.81
N THR A 6 20.99 2.89 -31.83
CA THR A 6 21.07 3.80 -30.68
C THR A 6 20.38 3.23 -29.43
N LYS A 7 19.22 2.56 -29.55
CA LYS A 7 18.53 1.93 -28.41
C LYS A 7 19.37 0.86 -27.72
N ILE A 8 20.17 0.12 -28.48
CA ILE A 8 21.01 -0.97 -27.98
C ILE A 8 22.28 -0.41 -27.32
N MET A 9 22.92 0.60 -27.91
CA MET A 9 24.12 1.22 -27.31
C MET A 9 23.83 1.91 -25.98
N PHE A 10 22.71 2.64 -25.85
CA PHE A 10 22.40 3.35 -24.62
C PHE A 10 22.16 2.42 -23.42
N LYS A 11 21.64 1.21 -23.63
CA LYS A 11 21.47 0.23 -22.54
C LYS A 11 22.79 -0.28 -21.96
N LYS A 12 23.90 -0.20 -22.71
CA LYS A 12 25.22 -0.67 -22.25
C LYS A 12 25.84 0.29 -21.23
N TYR A 13 25.58 1.59 -21.37
CA TYR A 13 26.18 2.64 -20.56
C TYR A 13 25.23 3.28 -19.55
N TYR A 14 23.92 3.12 -19.72
CA TYR A 14 22.92 3.70 -18.84
C TYR A 14 22.07 2.63 -18.16
N LYS A 15 21.98 2.73 -16.84
CA LYS A 15 21.14 1.87 -16.01
C LYS A 15 19.86 2.61 -15.63
N LEU A 16 18.73 2.04 -16.03
CA LEU A 16 17.41 2.52 -15.66
C LEU A 16 17.00 1.91 -14.31
N PHE A 17 16.46 2.73 -13.42
CA PHE A 17 15.83 2.31 -12.18
C PHE A 17 14.38 2.76 -12.17
N ILE A 18 13.46 1.80 -12.03
CA ILE A 18 12.03 2.04 -12.00
C ILE A 18 11.46 1.50 -10.68
N GLY A 19 10.74 2.36 -9.97
CA GLY A 19 9.83 2.00 -8.89
C GLY A 19 8.39 2.27 -9.30
N CYS A 20 7.44 1.61 -8.64
CA CYS A 20 6.02 1.70 -8.98
C CYS A 20 5.18 1.92 -7.73
N GLU A 21 4.18 2.77 -7.86
CA GLU A 21 3.09 2.99 -6.91
C GLU A 21 1.81 2.52 -7.61
N ILE A 22 1.20 1.44 -7.10
CA ILE A 22 0.05 0.78 -7.71
C ILE A 22 -1.14 0.94 -6.77
N HIS A 23 -2.14 1.70 -7.19
CA HIS A 23 -3.37 1.92 -6.44
C HIS A 23 -4.47 1.02 -6.97
N ILE A 24 -5.09 0.23 -6.10
CA ILE A 24 -6.09 -0.78 -6.46
C ILE A 24 -7.36 -0.53 -5.67
N LYS A 25 -8.47 -0.27 -6.38
CA LYS A 25 -9.81 -0.18 -5.81
C LYS A 25 -10.27 -1.56 -5.39
N CYS A 26 -10.56 -1.71 -4.10
CA CYS A 26 -11.10 -2.94 -3.55
C CYS A 26 -12.56 -3.17 -3.97
N ASN A 27 -12.97 -4.43 -4.12
CA ASN A 27 -14.35 -4.85 -4.34
C ASN A 27 -15.17 -4.77 -3.04
N ILE A 28 -15.15 -3.60 -2.40
CA ILE A 28 -15.99 -3.20 -1.27
C ILE A 28 -16.49 -1.78 -1.55
N ASN A 29 -17.64 -1.43 -0.96
CA ASN A 29 -18.32 -0.17 -1.31
C ASN A 29 -17.44 1.03 -0.96
N LYS A 30 -17.18 1.29 0.32
CA LYS A 30 -16.25 2.34 0.76
C LYS A 30 -15.41 1.90 1.95
N LEU A 31 -14.35 2.65 2.21
CA LEU A 31 -13.44 2.41 3.32
C LEU A 31 -14.13 2.60 4.68
N PHE A 32 -15.02 3.59 4.78
CA PHE A 32 -15.71 3.95 6.03
C PHE A 32 -17.20 3.63 6.04
N THR A 33 -17.72 3.03 4.97
CA THR A 33 -19.16 2.86 4.81
C THR A 33 -19.47 1.63 3.96
N ASN A 34 -20.58 0.97 4.26
CA ASN A 34 -21.09 -0.11 3.41
C ASN A 34 -21.99 0.40 2.28
N ASN A 35 -22.19 1.71 2.13
CA ASN A 35 -23.03 2.28 1.07
C ASN A 35 -22.16 2.89 -0.04
N ASN A 36 -22.71 3.02 -1.25
CA ASN A 36 -22.03 3.61 -2.41
C ASN A 36 -21.94 5.14 -2.34
N LEU A 37 -22.76 5.76 -1.49
CA LEU A 37 -22.72 7.16 -1.11
C LEU A 37 -23.14 7.23 0.36
N ASN A 38 -22.39 7.95 1.17
CA ASN A 38 -22.72 8.25 2.55
C ASN A 38 -22.51 9.73 2.82
N ILE A 39 -23.21 10.25 3.81
CA ILE A 39 -23.10 11.62 4.28
C ILE A 39 -21.66 11.94 4.70
N TYR A 40 -20.93 10.95 5.24
CA TYR A 40 -19.51 11.07 5.58
C TYR A 40 -18.62 11.47 4.39
N ASP A 41 -18.96 11.04 3.17
CA ASP A 41 -18.14 11.31 1.98
C ASP A 41 -18.16 12.78 1.57
N PHE A 42 -19.16 13.55 2.07
CA PHE A 42 -19.30 14.98 1.89
C PHE A 42 -18.63 15.80 3.00
N ALA A 43 -18.05 15.15 4.02
CA ALA A 43 -17.38 15.80 5.14
C ALA A 43 -18.27 16.80 5.91
N LEU A 44 -19.55 16.49 6.11
CA LEU A 44 -20.40 17.35 6.94
C LEU A 44 -19.89 17.40 8.39
N PRO A 45 -19.94 18.57 9.06
CA PRO A 45 -19.50 18.72 10.44
C PRO A 45 -20.17 17.72 11.39
N GLY A 46 -19.40 17.20 12.35
CA GLY A 46 -19.89 16.29 13.39
C GLY A 46 -19.96 14.81 13.00
N LEU A 47 -19.60 14.43 11.76
CA LEU A 47 -19.60 13.05 11.33
C LEU A 47 -18.28 12.33 11.65
N LEU A 48 -18.39 11.17 12.30
CA LEU A 48 -17.26 10.29 12.60
C LEU A 48 -17.20 9.10 11.62
N PRO A 49 -15.99 8.70 11.19
CA PRO A 49 -15.83 7.56 10.29
C PRO A 49 -15.95 6.22 11.01
N LYS A 50 -16.42 5.18 10.31
CA LYS A 50 -16.47 3.80 10.83
C LYS A 50 -15.84 2.83 9.84
N PHE A 51 -14.78 2.12 10.21
CA PHE A 51 -14.13 1.21 9.28
C PHE A 51 -15.05 0.12 8.72
N ASN A 52 -14.91 -0.11 7.42
CA ASN A 52 -15.42 -1.30 6.77
C ASN A 52 -14.50 -2.48 7.06
N ASN A 53 -14.91 -3.37 7.98
CA ASN A 53 -14.10 -4.54 8.38
C ASN A 53 -13.66 -5.44 7.22
N LYS A 54 -14.32 -5.36 6.05
CA LYS A 54 -13.90 -6.10 4.85
C LYS A 54 -12.54 -5.64 4.31
N ILE A 55 -12.08 -4.41 4.59
CA ILE A 55 -10.75 -3.97 4.15
C ILE A 55 -9.65 -4.77 4.84
N PHE A 56 -9.78 -5.01 6.15
CA PHE A 56 -8.82 -5.80 6.90
C PHE A 56 -8.73 -7.24 6.39
N LYS A 57 -9.87 -7.82 5.97
CA LYS A 57 -9.90 -9.13 5.31
C LYS A 57 -9.00 -9.18 4.08
N PHE A 58 -9.03 -8.16 3.23
CA PHE A 58 -8.17 -8.12 2.04
C PHE A 58 -6.71 -7.93 2.40
N ILE A 59 -6.39 -7.09 3.37
CA ILE A 59 -5.00 -6.85 3.77
C ILE A 59 -4.39 -8.11 4.41
N PHE A 60 -5.12 -8.81 5.27
CA PHE A 60 -4.67 -10.09 5.82
C PHE A 60 -4.50 -11.16 4.73
N LEU A 61 -5.42 -11.20 3.76
CA LEU A 61 -5.32 -12.11 2.63
C LEU A 61 -4.08 -11.82 1.78
N ILE A 62 -3.79 -10.54 1.50
CA ILE A 62 -2.59 -10.11 0.76
C ILE A 62 -1.34 -10.51 1.52
N ASN A 63 -1.29 -10.26 2.83
CA ASN A 63 -0.15 -10.66 3.65
C ASN A 63 0.10 -12.17 3.58
N PHE A 64 -0.98 -12.96 3.66
CA PHE A 64 -0.91 -14.41 3.54
C PHE A 64 -0.47 -14.88 2.14
N LEU A 65 -1.06 -14.35 1.07
CA LEU A 65 -0.74 -14.74 -0.31
C LEU A 65 0.71 -14.47 -0.69
N PHE A 66 1.25 -13.37 -0.17
CA PHE A 66 2.57 -12.91 -0.53
C PHE A 66 3.64 -13.24 0.53
N ASN A 67 3.28 -13.95 1.60
CA ASN A 67 4.16 -14.24 2.75
C ASN A 67 4.89 -12.99 3.26
N GLY A 68 4.11 -11.92 3.47
CA GLY A 68 4.60 -10.63 3.93
C GLY A 68 4.90 -10.56 5.42
N ASN A 69 5.58 -9.49 5.82
CA ASN A 69 5.68 -9.10 7.21
C ASN A 69 4.57 -8.09 7.53
N PHE A 70 3.85 -8.34 8.62
CA PHE A 70 2.77 -7.50 9.09
C PHE A 70 3.21 -6.68 10.31
N TYR A 71 2.83 -5.42 10.40
CA TYR A 71 2.99 -4.68 11.65
C TYR A 71 1.91 -5.10 12.65
N TYR A 72 2.28 -5.33 13.91
CA TYR A 72 1.30 -5.60 14.97
C TYR A 72 0.44 -4.39 15.29
N LEU A 73 1.00 -3.20 15.12
CA LEU A 73 0.32 -1.92 15.31
C LEU A 73 0.49 -1.10 14.04
N SER A 74 -0.62 -0.75 13.41
CA SER A 74 -0.65 0.14 12.24
C SER A 74 -1.28 1.47 12.62
N LEU A 75 -0.74 2.57 12.12
CA LEU A 75 -1.30 3.90 12.36
C LEU A 75 -2.22 4.30 11.21
N ILE A 76 -3.30 4.98 11.56
CA ILE A 76 -4.16 5.66 10.62
C ILE A 76 -3.79 7.12 10.67
N GLU A 77 -3.43 7.67 9.53
CA GLU A 77 -2.85 9.00 9.44
C GLU A 77 -3.64 9.86 8.44
N ARG A 78 -3.76 11.14 8.77
CA ARG A 78 -4.32 12.16 7.90
C ARG A 78 -3.20 12.73 7.03
N LYS A 79 -3.36 12.61 5.71
CA LYS A 79 -2.52 13.28 4.71
C LYS A 79 -3.21 14.56 4.28
N LEU A 80 -2.75 15.70 4.78
CA LEU A 80 -3.37 17.01 4.55
C LEU A 80 -3.05 17.57 3.17
N TYR A 81 -4.09 17.89 2.40
CA TYR A 81 -3.97 18.74 1.21
C TYR A 81 -5.32 19.31 0.81
N PHE A 82 -5.32 20.58 0.42
CA PHE A 82 -6.50 21.28 -0.07
C PHE A 82 -6.67 21.02 -1.56
N TYR A 83 -7.80 20.41 -1.93
CA TYR A 83 -8.23 20.26 -3.30
C TYR A 83 -9.73 20.02 -3.37
N TYR A 84 -10.37 20.49 -4.44
CA TYR A 84 -11.84 20.47 -4.57
C TYR A 84 -12.44 19.06 -4.51
N ASP A 85 -11.69 18.03 -4.92
CA ASP A 85 -12.16 16.64 -4.93
C ASP A 85 -12.07 15.94 -3.57
N LEU A 86 -11.54 16.61 -2.54
CA LEU A 86 -11.35 16.05 -1.21
C LEU A 86 -11.97 16.96 -0.14
N PRO A 87 -13.24 16.71 0.25
CA PRO A 87 -14.02 17.67 1.03
C PRO A 87 -13.52 17.81 2.47
N LYS A 88 -12.87 16.77 3.01
CA LYS A 88 -12.24 16.78 4.34
C LYS A 88 -10.95 17.60 4.39
N ASN A 89 -10.37 17.98 3.24
CA ASN A 89 -9.01 18.55 3.12
C ASN A 89 -7.87 17.68 3.68
N TYR A 90 -8.17 16.44 4.06
CA TYR A 90 -7.21 15.39 4.34
C TYR A 90 -7.71 14.07 3.80
N GLN A 91 -6.76 13.23 3.41
CA GLN A 91 -6.99 11.88 2.96
C GLN A 91 -6.57 10.93 4.07
N ILE A 92 -7.46 10.03 4.49
CA ILE A 92 -7.13 8.99 5.45
C ILE A 92 -6.30 7.90 4.76
N THR A 93 -5.11 7.64 5.29
CA THR A 93 -4.10 6.73 4.72
C THR A 93 -3.18 6.19 5.82
N GLN A 94 -2.07 5.56 5.44
CA GLN A 94 -1.03 5.08 6.35
C GLN A 94 0.34 5.35 5.75
N ASN A 95 1.22 6.01 6.49
CA ASN A 95 2.56 6.37 6.05
C ASN A 95 3.66 5.68 6.85
N ASN A 96 3.67 5.86 8.18
CA ASN A 96 4.79 5.40 9.03
C ASN A 96 4.66 3.91 9.41
N PHE A 97 3.58 3.56 10.11
CA PHE A 97 3.27 2.18 10.51
C PHE A 97 2.15 1.63 9.62
N GLN A 98 2.53 1.27 8.41
CA GLN A 98 1.66 0.64 7.40
C GLN A 98 1.29 -0.81 7.77
N ASN A 99 0.57 -1.50 6.89
CA ASN A 99 0.12 -2.86 7.18
C ASN A 99 1.16 -3.93 6.83
N ILE A 100 1.70 -3.89 5.60
CA ILE A 100 2.67 -4.89 5.12
C ILE A 100 3.94 -4.19 4.64
N PHE A 101 5.10 -4.80 4.92
CA PHE A 101 6.41 -4.24 4.55
C PHE A 101 7.42 -5.31 4.13
N ASN A 102 8.46 -4.87 3.43
CA ASN A 102 9.63 -5.67 3.00
C ASN A 102 9.26 -7.02 2.35
N LEU A 103 8.22 -7.00 1.52
CA LEU A 103 7.70 -8.21 0.93
C LEU A 103 8.46 -8.56 -0.35
N ILE A 104 8.92 -9.81 -0.46
CA ILE A 104 9.72 -10.26 -1.61
C ILE A 104 8.89 -11.16 -2.52
N ILE A 105 8.63 -10.70 -3.75
CA ILE A 105 8.03 -11.52 -4.80
C ILE A 105 9.11 -11.94 -5.80
N LYS A 106 9.17 -13.24 -6.09
CA LYS A 106 9.85 -13.74 -7.27
C LYS A 106 8.88 -13.69 -8.44
N ASN A 107 9.17 -12.86 -9.44
CA ASN A 107 8.43 -12.87 -10.70
C ASN A 107 9.13 -13.81 -11.71
N LYS A 108 8.47 -14.09 -12.83
CA LYS A 108 8.98 -14.89 -13.98
C LYS A 108 10.32 -14.40 -14.55
N CYS A 109 10.79 -13.22 -14.16
CA CYS A 109 12.09 -12.69 -14.57
C CYS A 109 13.22 -13.03 -13.60
N ASN A 110 13.02 -13.95 -12.65
CA ASN A 110 13.96 -14.34 -11.59
C ASN A 110 14.51 -13.19 -10.74
N LYS A 111 13.93 -11.98 -10.86
CA LYS A 111 14.23 -10.84 -9.99
C LYS A 111 13.40 -10.91 -8.72
N LYS A 112 14.06 -10.63 -7.60
CA LYS A 112 13.41 -10.37 -6.32
C LYS A 112 12.87 -8.94 -6.36
N ILE A 113 11.56 -8.81 -6.31
CA ILE A 113 10.87 -7.52 -6.27
C ILE A 113 10.46 -7.29 -4.82
N ILE A 114 10.86 -6.15 -4.29
CA ILE A 114 10.60 -5.79 -2.89
C ILE A 114 9.48 -4.76 -2.88
N PHE A 115 8.37 -5.07 -2.21
CA PHE A 115 7.46 -4.02 -1.78
C PHE A 115 8.02 -3.34 -0.56
N LYS A 116 8.21 -2.04 -0.67
CA LYS A 116 8.51 -1.16 0.46
C LYS A 116 7.32 -1.12 1.41
N LYS A 117 6.11 -0.95 0.84
CA LYS A 117 4.88 -0.85 1.62
C LYS A 117 3.65 -1.32 0.89
N ILE A 118 2.71 -1.88 1.64
CA ILE A 118 1.31 -2.05 1.23
C ILE A 118 0.43 -1.55 2.35
N HIS A 119 -0.47 -0.63 2.02
CA HIS A 119 -1.38 0.01 2.96
C HIS A 119 -2.71 0.31 2.30
N PHE A 120 -3.73 0.61 3.11
CA PHE A 120 -4.98 1.12 2.59
C PHE A 120 -4.99 2.66 2.60
N GLU A 121 -5.81 3.22 1.73
CA GLU A 121 -6.15 4.64 1.71
C GLU A 121 -7.58 4.83 1.20
N GLU A 122 -8.18 5.99 1.46
CA GLU A 122 -9.43 6.40 0.81
C GLU A 122 -9.16 7.07 -0.55
N ASP A 123 -10.05 6.89 -1.52
CA ASP A 123 -9.98 7.61 -2.79
C ASP A 123 -10.62 9.01 -2.70
N ALA A 124 -10.09 9.94 -3.48
CA ALA A 124 -10.69 11.25 -3.69
C ALA A 124 -11.85 11.18 -4.71
N ALA A 125 -12.69 12.21 -4.73
CA ALA A 125 -13.74 12.35 -5.73
C ALA A 125 -13.16 12.46 -7.15
N SER A 126 -14.02 12.29 -8.16
CA SER A 126 -13.63 12.57 -9.54
C SER A 126 -13.92 14.02 -9.89
N LEU A 127 -12.99 14.65 -10.61
CA LEU A 127 -13.10 16.03 -11.05
C LEU A 127 -13.00 16.10 -12.58
N LYS A 128 -13.95 16.79 -13.21
CA LYS A 128 -13.89 17.15 -14.64
C LYS A 128 -13.86 18.66 -14.77
N LYS A 129 -12.86 19.16 -15.48
CA LYS A 129 -12.69 20.59 -15.75
C LYS A 129 -12.97 20.83 -17.24
N ASN A 130 -14.18 21.27 -17.54
CA ASN A 130 -14.56 21.79 -18.86
C ASN A 130 -14.77 23.31 -18.70
N GLN A 131 -15.85 23.87 -19.27
CA GLN A 131 -16.27 25.26 -19.01
C GLN A 131 -16.66 25.50 -17.54
N LYS A 132 -17.15 24.47 -16.85
CA LYS A 132 -17.42 24.46 -15.41
C LYS A 132 -16.64 23.32 -14.74
N LEU A 133 -16.38 23.47 -13.45
CA LEU A 133 -15.76 22.45 -12.61
C LEU A 133 -16.86 21.56 -12.03
N ILE A 134 -16.92 20.31 -12.49
CA ILE A 134 -17.91 19.32 -12.04
C ILE A 134 -17.21 18.30 -11.15
N ILE A 135 -17.70 18.15 -9.92
CA ILE A 135 -17.17 17.22 -8.91
C ILE A 135 -18.21 16.12 -8.69
N ASN A 136 -17.75 14.86 -8.74
CA ASN A 136 -18.60 13.71 -8.47
C ASN A 136 -18.03 12.89 -7.31
N TYR A 137 -18.72 12.97 -6.16
CA TYR A 137 -18.37 12.33 -4.89
C TYR A 137 -18.70 10.84 -4.80
N LYS A 138 -19.29 10.23 -5.84
CA LYS A 138 -19.49 8.76 -5.87
C LYS A 138 -18.19 8.00 -5.67
N ARG A 139 -17.06 8.54 -6.14
CA ARG A 139 -15.72 7.95 -5.97
C ARG A 139 -15.10 8.22 -4.61
N SER A 140 -15.48 9.31 -3.95
CA SER A 140 -14.94 9.73 -2.65
C SER A 140 -15.15 8.62 -1.62
N GLY A 141 -14.12 8.31 -0.83
CA GLY A 141 -14.20 7.29 0.22
C GLY A 141 -14.10 5.85 -0.28
N ASN A 142 -13.97 5.60 -1.60
CA ASN A 142 -13.68 4.26 -2.10
C ASN A 142 -12.43 3.70 -1.43
N SER A 143 -12.45 2.40 -1.10
CA SER A 143 -11.30 1.78 -0.47
C SER A 143 -10.24 1.42 -1.52
N LEU A 144 -9.03 1.91 -1.31
CA LEU A 144 -7.86 1.60 -2.13
C LEU A 144 -6.85 0.81 -1.32
N LEU A 145 -6.10 -0.03 -2.01
CA LEU A 145 -4.84 -0.59 -1.54
C LEU A 145 -3.72 -0.04 -2.41
N GLU A 146 -2.76 0.61 -1.77
CA GLU A 146 -1.57 1.14 -2.42
C GLU A 146 -0.40 0.18 -2.18
N PHE A 147 0.17 -0.32 -3.27
CA PHE A 147 1.37 -1.16 -3.29
C PHE A 147 2.54 -0.33 -3.81
N VAL A 148 3.59 -0.17 -3.00
CA VAL A 148 4.77 0.62 -3.35
C VAL A 148 5.98 -0.28 -3.42
N THR A 149 6.67 -0.28 -4.56
CA THR A 149 7.89 -1.07 -4.77
C THR A 149 9.15 -0.25 -4.50
N GLU A 150 10.21 -0.94 -4.09
CA GLU A 150 11.57 -0.43 -4.24
C GLU A 150 11.91 -0.25 -5.74
N PRO A 151 12.81 0.69 -6.11
CA PRO A 151 13.12 1.00 -7.50
C PRO A 151 14.10 -0.01 -8.12
N LEU A 152 13.71 -1.30 -8.13
CA LEU A 152 14.56 -2.43 -8.52
C LEU A 152 14.35 -2.90 -9.97
N PHE A 153 13.38 -2.33 -10.68
CA PHE A 153 13.14 -2.69 -12.07
C PHE A 153 14.12 -1.95 -12.98
N ASN A 154 14.90 -2.71 -13.75
CA ASN A 154 15.82 -2.15 -14.76
C ASN A 154 15.41 -2.50 -16.18
N ASP A 155 14.32 -3.24 -16.33
CA ASP A 155 13.79 -3.69 -17.62
C ASP A 155 12.27 -3.53 -17.64
N ILE A 156 11.77 -2.96 -18.73
CA ILE A 156 10.37 -2.65 -18.95
C ILE A 156 9.56 -3.95 -19.07
N ASN A 157 10.09 -4.96 -19.76
CA ASN A 157 9.39 -6.23 -19.92
C ASN A 157 9.20 -6.93 -18.57
N CYS A 158 10.25 -6.93 -17.74
CA CYS A 158 10.18 -7.42 -16.37
C CYS A 158 9.12 -6.70 -15.53
N LEU A 159 9.03 -5.38 -15.65
CA LEU A 159 8.01 -4.59 -14.96
C LEU A 159 6.60 -5.00 -15.40
N ILE A 160 6.36 -5.11 -16.70
CA ILE A 160 5.04 -5.47 -17.24
C ILE A 160 4.64 -6.89 -16.80
N LEU A 161 5.57 -7.85 -16.84
CA LEU A 161 5.33 -9.20 -16.34
C LEU A 161 4.94 -9.21 -14.87
N PHE A 162 5.58 -8.35 -14.06
CA PHE A 162 5.28 -8.24 -12.64
C PHE A 162 3.88 -7.67 -12.40
N ILE A 163 3.53 -6.59 -13.10
CA ILE A 163 2.20 -5.98 -12.96
C ILE A 163 1.12 -6.98 -13.40
N LYS A 164 1.35 -7.74 -14.49
CA LYS A 164 0.43 -8.82 -14.92
C LYS A 164 0.31 -9.94 -13.88
N TYR A 165 1.42 -10.34 -13.27
CA TYR A 165 1.43 -11.35 -12.20
C TYR A 165 0.64 -10.88 -10.98
N LEU A 166 0.89 -9.66 -10.51
CA LEU A 166 0.14 -9.05 -9.41
C LEU A 166 -1.35 -8.93 -9.75
N LYS A 167 -1.69 -8.50 -10.97
CA LYS A 167 -3.08 -8.42 -11.44
C LYS A 167 -3.77 -9.79 -11.37
N LYS A 168 -3.11 -10.86 -11.81
CA LYS A 168 -3.63 -12.22 -11.76
C LYS A 168 -3.95 -12.67 -10.33
N ILE A 169 -3.04 -12.43 -9.38
CA ILE A 169 -3.25 -12.80 -7.96
C ILE A 169 -4.44 -12.06 -7.38
N ILE A 170 -4.51 -10.75 -7.59
CA ILE A 170 -5.55 -9.91 -6.98
C ILE A 170 -6.92 -10.23 -7.57
N TYR A 171 -7.00 -10.45 -8.89
CA TYR A 171 -8.23 -10.84 -9.59
C TYR A 171 -8.74 -12.21 -9.11
N ASN A 172 -7.86 -13.22 -9.07
CA ASN A 172 -8.24 -14.58 -8.68
C ASN A 172 -8.75 -14.65 -7.23
N ASN A 173 -8.26 -13.78 -6.35
CA ASN A 173 -8.68 -13.70 -4.96
C ASN A 173 -9.87 -12.75 -4.74
N LYS A 174 -10.49 -12.23 -5.82
CA LYS A 174 -11.66 -11.35 -5.79
C LYS A 174 -11.46 -10.09 -4.94
N ILE A 175 -10.22 -9.60 -4.85
CA ILE A 175 -9.91 -8.37 -4.12
C ILE A 175 -10.34 -7.16 -4.93
N SER A 176 -10.17 -7.20 -6.26
CA SER A 176 -10.54 -6.13 -7.19
C SER A 176 -10.82 -6.71 -8.58
N ASN A 177 -11.71 -6.05 -9.33
CA ASN A 177 -11.94 -6.36 -10.76
C ASN A 177 -10.81 -5.86 -11.67
N LEU A 178 -9.98 -4.90 -11.19
CA LEU A 178 -8.76 -4.43 -11.85
C LEU A 178 -8.97 -3.90 -13.28
N ASN A 179 -10.12 -3.28 -13.53
CA ASN A 179 -10.39 -2.60 -14.79
C ASN A 179 -9.68 -1.23 -14.80
N MET A 180 -8.61 -1.13 -15.59
CA MET A 180 -7.83 0.11 -15.72
C MET A 180 -8.62 1.22 -16.42
N HIS A 181 -9.53 0.88 -17.34
CA HIS A 181 -10.38 1.87 -18.02
C HIS A 181 -11.37 2.54 -17.06
N LEU A 182 -11.82 1.80 -16.04
CA LEU A 182 -12.69 2.32 -14.97
C LEU A 182 -11.90 2.92 -13.80
N ASN A 183 -10.58 3.11 -13.94
CA ASN A 183 -9.68 3.58 -12.88
C ASN A 183 -9.68 2.72 -11.61
N GLU A 184 -10.02 1.43 -11.71
CA GLU A 184 -9.95 0.51 -10.58
C GLU A 184 -8.52 0.07 -10.25
N MET A 185 -7.61 0.23 -11.21
CA MET A 185 -6.18 0.05 -11.03
C MET A 185 -5.45 1.22 -11.68
N ARG A 186 -4.65 1.94 -10.89
CA ARG A 186 -3.82 3.06 -11.33
C ARG A 186 -2.36 2.76 -11.04
N ILE A 187 -1.48 3.18 -11.93
CA ILE A 187 -0.04 2.94 -11.80
C ILE A 187 0.68 4.26 -12.03
N ASP A 188 1.44 4.66 -11.02
CA ASP A 188 2.38 5.76 -11.10
C ASP A 188 3.81 5.19 -11.12
N LEU A 189 4.66 5.75 -11.97
CA LEU A 189 6.03 5.26 -12.19
C LEU A 189 7.05 6.27 -11.71
N ASN A 190 8.06 5.77 -11.02
CA ASN A 190 9.17 6.52 -10.50
C ASN A 190 10.44 6.12 -11.24
N LEU A 191 11.01 7.02 -12.04
CA LEU A 191 12.14 6.76 -12.92
C LEU A 191 13.36 7.55 -12.50
N SER A 192 14.53 6.90 -12.56
CA SER A 192 15.84 7.57 -12.54
C SER A 192 16.83 6.80 -13.40
N ILE A 193 17.82 7.51 -13.93
CA ILE A 193 18.86 6.95 -14.79
C ILE A 193 20.21 7.19 -14.15
N PHE A 194 21.06 6.19 -14.27
CA PHE A 194 22.45 6.24 -13.83
C PHE A 194 23.36 5.96 -15.02
N ASN A 195 24.32 6.85 -15.26
CA ASN A 195 25.37 6.66 -16.23
C ASN A 195 26.51 5.87 -15.57
N LEU A 196 26.86 4.72 -16.15
CA LEU A 196 27.86 3.78 -15.62
C LEU A 196 29.30 4.25 -15.83
N ILE A 197 29.55 5.17 -16.77
CA ILE A 197 30.90 5.66 -17.09
C ILE A 197 31.29 6.80 -16.15
N ASN A 198 30.45 7.83 -16.04
CA ASN A 198 30.77 9.04 -15.28
C ASN A 198 30.05 9.11 -13.92
N PHE A 199 29.37 8.03 -13.52
CA PHE A 199 28.66 7.88 -12.24
C PHE A 199 27.60 8.97 -11.96
N LYS A 200 27.15 9.70 -12.98
CA LYS A 200 26.08 10.71 -12.85
C LYS A 200 24.71 10.05 -12.77
N LYS A 201 23.85 10.57 -11.88
CA LYS A 201 22.47 10.11 -11.69
C LYS A 201 21.46 11.23 -11.91
N THR A 202 20.37 10.96 -12.63
CA THR A 202 19.25 11.92 -12.71
C THR A 202 18.47 11.98 -11.40
N LYS A 203 17.83 13.13 -11.14
CA LYS A 203 16.80 13.22 -10.11
C LYS A 203 15.59 12.37 -10.50
N LYS A 204 14.89 11.88 -9.47
CA LYS A 204 13.67 11.07 -9.61
C LYS A 204 12.61 11.84 -10.39
N ILE A 205 12.07 11.25 -11.45
CA ILE A 205 10.90 11.73 -12.17
C ILE A 205 9.74 10.78 -11.92
N GLU A 206 8.57 11.35 -11.70
CA GLU A 206 7.34 10.62 -11.45
C GLU A 206 6.40 10.81 -12.63
N ILE A 207 5.97 9.72 -13.26
CA ILE A 207 4.98 9.73 -14.34
C ILE A 207 3.66 9.21 -13.77
N LYS A 208 2.63 10.06 -13.79
CA LYS A 208 1.29 9.74 -13.25
C LYS A 208 0.27 9.44 -14.33
N ASN A 209 -0.82 8.79 -13.93
CA ASN A 209 -2.03 8.53 -14.73
C ASN A 209 -1.79 7.57 -15.91
N LEU A 210 -1.05 6.48 -15.68
CA LEU A 210 -0.80 5.48 -16.71
C LEU A 210 -1.89 4.39 -16.70
N ASN A 211 -2.83 4.52 -17.63
CA ASN A 211 -4.05 3.70 -17.67
C ASN A 211 -3.95 2.44 -18.55
N SER A 212 -2.80 2.16 -19.17
CA SER A 212 -2.61 0.95 -19.98
C SER A 212 -1.16 0.46 -19.95
N PHE A 213 -0.95 -0.83 -20.23
CA PHE A 213 0.39 -1.42 -20.33
C PHE A 213 1.23 -0.79 -21.45
N ASP A 214 0.58 -0.39 -22.54
CA ASP A 214 1.28 0.27 -23.65
C ASP A 214 1.67 1.70 -23.28
N ASN A 215 0.82 2.42 -22.54
CA ASN A 215 1.16 3.74 -22.01
C ASN A 215 2.34 3.64 -21.04
N ILE A 216 2.40 2.61 -20.21
CA ILE A 216 3.56 2.32 -19.35
C ILE A 216 4.82 2.12 -20.18
N LYS A 217 4.81 1.21 -21.17
CA LYS A 217 5.98 0.95 -22.01
C LYS A 217 6.46 2.19 -22.76
N LYS A 218 5.54 2.89 -23.42
CA LYS A 218 5.87 4.06 -24.25
C LYS A 218 6.33 5.24 -23.39
N SER A 219 5.68 5.50 -22.26
CA SER A 219 6.08 6.60 -21.35
C SER A 219 7.47 6.38 -20.75
N ILE A 220 7.79 5.15 -20.31
CA ILE A 220 9.14 4.83 -19.82
C ILE A 220 10.16 4.99 -20.94
N SER A 221 9.87 4.46 -22.12
CA SER A 221 10.79 4.53 -23.26
C SER A 221 11.08 5.99 -23.62
N TYR A 222 10.04 6.81 -23.73
CA TYR A 222 10.18 8.23 -24.03
C TYR A 222 10.98 8.98 -22.95
N ASP A 223 10.63 8.81 -21.68
CA ASP A 223 11.31 9.54 -20.60
C ASP A 223 12.74 9.05 -20.38
N PHE A 224 13.03 7.78 -20.72
CA PHE A 224 14.38 7.24 -20.71
C PHE A 224 15.32 8.00 -21.66
N TYR A 225 14.94 8.11 -22.94
CA TYR A 225 15.73 8.89 -23.92
C TYR A 225 15.83 10.35 -23.53
N ARG A 226 14.72 10.94 -23.08
CA ARG A 226 14.70 12.33 -22.64
C ARG A 226 15.71 12.55 -21.52
N GLN A 227 15.73 11.72 -20.49
CA GLN A 227 16.65 11.87 -19.38
C GLN A 227 18.12 11.65 -19.77
N ILE A 228 18.41 10.72 -20.69
CA ILE A 228 19.77 10.53 -21.25
C ILE A 228 20.24 11.79 -21.96
N LEU A 229 19.43 12.37 -22.85
CA LEU A 229 19.79 13.59 -23.58
C LEU A 229 20.12 14.75 -22.64
N PHE A 230 19.40 14.87 -21.53
CA PHE A 230 19.70 15.88 -20.52
C PHE A 230 21.01 15.58 -19.76
N LEU A 231 21.30 14.30 -19.44
CA LEU A 231 22.57 13.91 -18.83
C LEU A 231 23.75 14.20 -19.75
N GLU A 232 23.64 13.90 -21.04
CA GLU A 232 24.71 14.10 -22.03
C GLU A 232 24.99 15.57 -22.29
N LYS A 233 23.94 16.40 -22.31
CA LYS A 233 24.06 17.86 -22.44
C LYS A 233 24.41 18.57 -21.12
N ASN A 234 24.69 17.83 -20.04
CA ASN A 234 24.95 18.35 -18.69
C ASN A 234 23.86 19.33 -18.19
N TYR A 235 22.61 19.17 -18.64
CA TYR A 235 21.50 20.00 -18.17
C TYR A 235 21.00 19.53 -16.81
N PHE A 236 20.74 20.50 -15.92
CA PHE A 236 20.17 20.21 -14.60
C PHE A 236 18.70 19.76 -14.70
N LEU A 237 18.47 18.47 -14.42
CA LEU A 237 17.13 17.91 -14.27
C LEU A 237 16.67 18.00 -12.81
N PHE A 238 15.71 18.88 -12.55
CA PHE A 238 14.98 18.89 -11.29
C PHE A 238 14.00 17.72 -11.20
N GLN A 239 13.64 17.32 -9.98
CA GLN A 239 12.55 16.39 -9.73
C GLN A 239 11.23 16.97 -10.26
N GLN A 240 10.49 16.18 -11.05
CA GLN A 240 9.27 16.62 -11.71
C GLN A 240 8.21 15.52 -11.69
N THR A 241 6.95 15.94 -11.65
CA THR A 241 5.81 15.07 -11.90
C THR A 241 5.29 15.35 -13.31
N ARG A 242 5.21 14.30 -14.12
CA ARG A 242 4.86 14.32 -15.54
C ARG A 242 3.63 13.44 -15.79
N SER A 243 2.95 13.69 -16.90
CA SER A 243 1.96 12.78 -17.48
C SER A 243 2.40 12.38 -18.88
N TYR A 244 1.63 11.52 -19.52
CA TYR A 244 1.91 10.98 -20.85
C TYR A 244 0.69 11.14 -21.75
N ASN A 245 0.85 11.77 -22.92
CA ASN A 245 -0.23 12.02 -23.89
C ASN A 245 -0.06 11.19 -25.16
N GLU A 246 0.02 9.85 -25.05
CA GLU A 246 0.18 8.87 -26.16
C GLU A 246 1.42 9.02 -27.06
N LYS A 247 1.98 10.22 -27.18
CA LYS A 247 3.12 10.63 -28.00
C LYS A 247 4.33 10.96 -27.12
N TYR A 248 4.18 11.80 -26.10
CA TYR A 248 5.30 12.26 -25.26
C TYR A 248 4.94 12.38 -23.78
N THR A 249 5.97 12.42 -22.93
CA THR A 249 5.78 12.84 -21.53
C THR A 249 5.80 14.36 -21.45
N PHE A 250 4.89 14.96 -20.68
CA PHE A 250 4.82 16.40 -20.46
C PHE A 250 4.72 16.71 -18.96
N LYS A 251 5.18 17.89 -18.57
CA LYS A 251 5.21 18.31 -17.15
C LYS A 251 3.81 18.77 -16.74
N ILE A 252 3.26 18.22 -15.65
CA ILE A 252 1.96 18.65 -15.12
C ILE A 252 2.13 19.85 -14.19
N ARG A 253 3.15 19.80 -13.33
CA ARG A 253 3.46 20.83 -12.32
C ARG A 253 4.92 20.74 -11.90
N LYS A 254 5.48 21.85 -11.39
CA LYS A 254 6.75 21.81 -10.64
C LYS A 254 6.44 21.19 -9.27
N LYS A 255 7.19 20.18 -8.86
CA LYS A 255 7.01 19.53 -7.55
C LYS A 255 7.58 20.50 -6.51
N CYS A 256 6.77 21.42 -5.97
CA CYS A 256 7.09 22.03 -4.69
C CYS A 256 6.99 20.92 -3.65
N SER A 257 7.97 20.82 -2.74
CA SER A 257 7.90 19.93 -1.58
C SER A 257 6.71 20.34 -0.72
N LYS A 258 5.50 19.84 -1.04
CA LYS A 258 4.34 20.02 -0.21
C LYS A 258 4.51 19.11 1.00
N ASN A 259 4.73 19.71 2.17
CA ASN A 259 4.64 19.00 3.43
C ASN A 259 3.16 18.67 3.65
N TYR A 260 2.79 17.40 3.46
CA TYR A 260 1.43 16.91 3.68
C TYR A 260 1.05 16.80 5.16
N ASN A 261 1.91 17.30 6.06
CA ASN A 261 1.69 17.35 7.52
C ASN A 261 1.00 16.09 8.08
N TYR A 262 1.61 14.94 7.83
CA TYR A 262 1.08 13.66 8.32
C TYR A 262 0.97 13.67 9.84
N HIS A 263 -0.21 13.32 10.34
CA HIS A 263 -0.48 13.17 11.76
C HIS A 263 -1.46 12.02 11.98
N ILE A 264 -1.44 11.43 13.17
CA ILE A 264 -2.35 10.35 13.55
C ILE A 264 -3.77 10.91 13.55
N ASP A 265 -4.69 10.15 12.96
CA ASP A 265 -6.11 10.48 13.02
C ASP A 265 -6.65 10.20 14.42
N TYR A 266 -7.14 11.24 15.13
CA TYR A 266 -7.65 11.10 16.49
C TYR A 266 -9.00 10.37 16.58
N ASP A 267 -9.74 10.28 15.47
CA ASP A 267 -11.03 9.57 15.45
C ASP A 267 -10.82 8.04 15.45
N PHE A 268 -9.64 7.58 15.03
CA PHE A 268 -9.32 6.17 14.91
C PHE A 268 -8.13 5.70 15.74
N GLY A 269 -7.10 6.54 15.88
CA GLY A 269 -5.84 6.22 16.54
C GLY A 269 -5.08 5.10 15.83
N TYR A 270 -4.86 4.00 16.56
CA TYR A 270 -4.03 2.87 16.14
C TYR A 270 -4.86 1.61 15.91
N LEU A 271 -4.53 0.90 14.84
CA LEU A 271 -5.06 -0.42 14.54
C LEU A 271 -4.16 -1.48 15.13
N ILE A 272 -4.76 -2.36 15.93
CA ILE A 272 -4.06 -3.49 16.51
C ILE A 272 -4.40 -4.75 15.72
N ASN A 273 -3.36 -5.37 15.15
CA ASN A 273 -3.48 -6.45 14.19
C ASN A 273 -3.32 -7.85 14.82
N PHE A 274 -3.87 -8.06 16.02
CA PHE A 274 -3.64 -9.29 16.80
C PHE A 274 -4.29 -10.56 16.21
N ASP A 275 -5.36 -10.45 15.43
CA ASP A 275 -6.19 -11.60 15.01
C ASP A 275 -5.88 -12.16 13.61
N TYR A 276 -4.72 -11.85 13.01
CA TYR A 276 -4.41 -12.34 11.66
C TYR A 276 -4.44 -13.89 11.58
N GLU A 277 -3.93 -14.59 12.60
CA GLU A 277 -3.91 -16.05 12.65
C GLU A 277 -5.30 -16.66 12.91
N PHE A 278 -6.10 -16.01 13.76
CA PHE A 278 -7.46 -16.45 14.05
C PHE A 278 -8.38 -16.29 12.84
N PHE A 279 -8.24 -15.18 12.12
CA PHE A 279 -8.99 -14.87 10.91
C PHE A 279 -8.73 -15.90 9.79
N LEU A 280 -7.47 -16.34 9.63
CA LEU A 280 -7.09 -17.37 8.66
C LEU A 280 -7.66 -18.76 9.00
N ASN A 281 -7.74 -19.11 10.29
CA ASN A 281 -8.19 -20.44 10.73
C ASN A 281 -9.69 -20.68 10.59
N LYS A 282 -10.55 -19.67 10.76
CA LYS A 282 -12.02 -19.85 10.68
C LYS A 282 -12.59 -19.84 9.26
N ASN A 283 -12.09 -18.98 8.36
CA ASN A 283 -12.85 -18.63 7.15
C ASN A 283 -12.13 -18.88 5.81
N ILE A 284 -10.82 -19.07 5.79
CA ILE A 284 -10.02 -18.92 4.56
C ILE A 284 -9.49 -20.26 4.00
N LYS A 285 -9.35 -21.30 4.84
CA LYS A 285 -8.84 -22.62 4.39
C LYS A 285 -9.72 -23.33 3.34
N LYS A 286 -11.00 -22.98 3.18
CA LYS A 286 -11.92 -23.64 2.23
C LYS A 286 -12.17 -22.89 0.91
N LYS A 287 -11.69 -21.64 0.73
CA LYS A 287 -12.10 -20.78 -0.41
C LYS A 287 -10.96 -20.16 -1.24
N ILE A 288 -9.70 -20.39 -0.90
CA ILE A 288 -8.57 -19.86 -1.71
C ILE A 288 -8.38 -20.74 -2.96
N LEU A 289 -8.57 -20.15 -4.14
CA LEU A 289 -8.17 -20.73 -5.42
C LEU A 289 -6.64 -20.57 -5.57
N PHE A 290 -5.92 -21.68 -5.33
CA PHE A 290 -4.51 -21.99 -5.63
C PHE A 290 -3.58 -20.91 -6.23
N PHE A 291 -2.47 -20.64 -5.52
CA PHE A 291 -1.08 -20.85 -5.96
C PHE A 291 -0.14 -20.63 -4.75
N PHE A 292 0.34 -21.69 -4.10
CA PHE A 292 1.26 -21.60 -2.96
C PHE A 292 2.72 -21.74 -3.42
N PRO A 293 3.62 -20.80 -3.10
CA PRO A 293 5.03 -21.13 -2.93
C PRO A 293 5.19 -21.93 -1.62
N LYS A 294 5.60 -23.20 -1.74
CA LYS A 294 5.79 -24.15 -0.64
C LYS A 294 6.70 -23.57 0.46
N LYS A 295 6.12 -23.11 1.57
CA LYS A 295 6.70 -23.28 2.90
C LYS A 295 5.72 -24.04 3.78
N LYS A 296 6.21 -25.16 4.31
CA LYS A 296 5.52 -26.04 5.26
C LYS A 296 5.22 -25.25 6.54
N TYR A 297 3.99 -24.74 6.67
CA TYR A 297 3.41 -24.57 7.99
C TYR A 297 3.06 -25.97 8.51
N PHE A 298 4.05 -26.65 9.08
CA PHE A 298 3.82 -27.91 9.79
C PHE A 298 3.04 -27.59 11.07
N PHE A 299 1.72 -27.72 11.01
CA PHE A 299 0.92 -27.93 12.20
C PHE A 299 1.18 -29.36 12.68
N LEU A 300 2.14 -29.53 13.59
CA LEU A 300 2.32 -30.79 14.30
C LEU A 300 1.12 -31.00 15.23
N LYS A 301 0.13 -31.75 14.75
CA LYS A 301 -0.89 -32.38 15.61
C LYS A 301 -0.18 -33.46 16.43
N LYS A 302 0.30 -33.11 17.62
CA LYS A 302 0.57 -34.08 18.69
C LYS A 302 -0.31 -33.70 19.89
N LYS A 303 -1.20 -34.64 20.24
CA LYS A 303 -2.08 -34.74 21.41
C LYS A 303 -2.08 -33.50 22.35
N ASN A 304 -3.17 -32.72 22.31
CA ASN A 304 -3.64 -31.80 23.36
C ASN A 304 -2.65 -30.82 24.02
N LYS A 305 -1.56 -30.40 23.36
CA LYS A 305 -0.75 -29.26 23.82
C LYS A 305 -0.33 -28.38 22.64
N TYR A 306 -0.99 -27.23 22.50
CA TYR A 306 -0.57 -26.18 21.56
C TYR A 306 0.71 -25.54 22.09
N PHE A 307 1.88 -25.96 21.60
CA PHE A 307 3.14 -25.29 21.89
C PHE A 307 3.25 -24.01 21.04
N LEU A 308 2.88 -22.88 21.66
CA LEU A 308 3.03 -21.54 21.10
C LEU A 308 4.50 -21.10 21.21
N LYS A 309 5.21 -21.05 20.08
CA LYS A 309 6.64 -20.68 20.02
C LYS A 309 6.89 -19.17 20.08
N ASN A 310 5.84 -18.36 20.25
CA ASN A 310 5.91 -16.90 20.19
C ASN A 310 5.65 -16.32 21.60
N LYS A 311 6.72 -15.83 22.27
CA LYS A 311 6.69 -15.32 23.66
C LYS A 311 5.57 -14.30 23.91
N TYR A 312 5.12 -13.58 22.89
CA TYR A 312 4.08 -12.54 23.02
C TYR A 312 2.64 -13.07 22.90
N TYR A 313 2.44 -14.24 22.29
CA TYR A 313 1.13 -14.91 22.29
C TYR A 313 0.77 -15.45 23.67
N PHE A 314 1.79 -15.80 24.48
CA PHE A 314 1.61 -16.07 25.90
C PHE A 314 1.05 -14.86 26.64
N PHE A 315 1.57 -13.66 26.40
CA PHE A 315 1.09 -12.43 27.05
C PHE A 315 -0.38 -12.15 26.73
N PHE A 316 -0.79 -12.24 25.46
CA PHE A 316 -2.20 -12.03 25.10
C PHE A 316 -3.10 -13.12 25.67
N PHE A 317 -2.72 -14.41 25.60
CA PHE A 317 -3.52 -15.50 26.15
C PHE A 317 -3.59 -15.45 27.69
N PHE A 318 -2.50 -15.03 28.34
CA PHE A 318 -2.41 -14.78 29.78
C PHE A 318 -3.35 -13.64 30.16
N PHE A 319 -3.26 -12.47 29.54
CA PHE A 319 -4.14 -11.34 29.83
C PHE A 319 -5.60 -11.58 29.45
N PHE A 320 -5.88 -12.28 28.36
CA PHE A 320 -7.24 -12.59 27.92
C PHE A 320 -7.92 -13.63 28.83
N ASN A 321 -7.18 -14.66 29.28
CA ASN A 321 -7.69 -15.62 30.26
C ASN A 321 -7.79 -14.99 31.66
N ILE A 322 -6.87 -14.11 32.02
CA ILE A 322 -6.95 -13.31 33.25
C ILE A 322 -8.18 -12.40 33.19
N TYR A 323 -8.42 -11.68 32.10
CA TYR A 323 -9.60 -10.83 31.93
C TYR A 323 -10.91 -11.63 32.02
N LYS A 324 -10.95 -12.84 31.43
CA LYS A 324 -12.09 -13.77 31.57
C LYS A 324 -12.26 -14.33 32.98
N LYS A 325 -11.16 -14.59 33.70
CA LYS A 325 -11.19 -15.14 35.07
C LYS A 325 -11.38 -14.07 36.15
N ILE A 326 -10.99 -12.82 35.91
CA ILE A 326 -11.15 -11.68 36.84
C ILE A 326 -12.62 -11.37 37.10
N LYS A 327 -13.53 -11.67 36.16
CA LYS A 327 -14.98 -11.61 36.42
C LYS A 327 -15.46 -12.64 37.46
N LYS A 328 -14.63 -13.57 37.92
CA LYS A 328 -15.05 -14.64 38.84
C LYS A 328 -14.17 -14.85 40.07
N TYR A 329 -12.87 -14.52 40.09
CA TYR A 329 -12.04 -14.70 41.30
C TYR A 329 -10.89 -13.68 41.42
N LYS A 330 -10.69 -13.14 42.64
CA LYS A 330 -9.47 -12.42 43.05
C LYS A 330 -8.33 -13.45 43.16
N ILE A 331 -7.33 -13.37 42.28
CA ILE A 331 -6.15 -14.24 42.36
C ILE A 331 -4.89 -13.38 42.26
N PHE A 332 -4.10 -13.38 43.34
CA PHE A 332 -2.71 -12.91 43.37
C PHE A 332 -1.78 -14.02 42.85
N ILE A 333 -0.85 -13.69 41.95
CA ILE A 333 0.24 -14.60 41.55
C ILE A 333 1.56 -13.84 41.59
N LEU A 334 2.42 -14.24 42.53
CA LEU A 334 3.85 -13.96 42.54
C LEU A 334 4.55 -14.89 41.55
N TYR A 335 5.32 -14.34 40.61
CA TYR A 335 6.29 -15.10 39.83
C TYR A 335 7.70 -14.62 40.17
N LYS A 336 8.51 -15.53 40.72
CA LYS A 336 9.94 -15.31 40.98
C LYS A 336 10.66 -14.97 39.67
N ASN A 337 11.38 -13.84 39.70
CA ASN A 337 12.43 -13.42 38.76
C ASN A 337 12.08 -12.64 37.49
N ILE A 338 10.92 -11.98 37.41
CA ILE A 338 10.81 -10.76 36.58
C ILE A 338 10.06 -9.68 37.36
N LYS A 339 10.80 -8.69 37.88
CA LYS A 339 10.20 -7.44 38.40
C LYS A 339 9.66 -6.63 37.22
N PHE A 340 8.39 -6.81 36.87
CA PHE A 340 7.67 -5.83 36.07
C PHE A 340 7.07 -4.79 37.02
N PHE A 341 7.66 -3.60 37.06
CA PHE A 341 7.02 -2.43 37.66
C PHE A 341 5.94 -1.93 36.69
N PHE A 342 4.68 -2.18 36.99
CA PHE A 342 3.57 -1.43 36.42
C PHE A 342 3.00 -0.53 37.51
N LYS A 343 3.30 0.77 37.43
CA LYS A 343 2.64 1.80 38.23
C LYS A 343 1.29 2.08 37.56
N ILE A 344 0.26 1.32 37.94
CA ILE A 344 -1.12 1.64 37.58
C ILE A 344 -1.52 2.86 38.41
N LYS A 345 -1.41 4.05 37.83
CA LYS A 345 -2.03 5.26 38.39
C LYS A 345 -3.53 5.20 38.06
N ASN A 346 -4.31 4.95 39.10
CA ASN A 346 -5.74 5.17 39.28
C ASN A 346 -6.53 5.70 38.07
N PHE A 347 -7.48 4.91 37.59
CA PHE A 347 -8.80 5.39 37.19
C PHE A 347 -9.80 4.27 37.46
N PHE A 348 -10.54 4.39 38.56
CA PHE A 348 -11.95 3.99 38.73
C PHE A 348 -12.33 4.32 40.19
N SER A 349 -12.79 5.55 40.40
CA SER A 349 -13.68 5.88 41.51
C SER A 349 -15.05 6.14 40.90
N ILE A 350 -15.93 5.15 40.99
CA ILE A 350 -17.37 5.35 40.94
C ILE A 350 -17.89 4.62 42.18
N ASN A 351 -18.19 5.41 43.22
CA ASN A 351 -19.05 4.96 44.31
C ASN A 351 -20.49 5.13 43.83
N PHE A 352 -21.25 4.04 44.01
CA PHE A 352 -22.70 3.81 43.93
C PHE A 352 -23.53 4.59 42.90
#